data_AF-A0A9R1XVK4-F1
#
_entry.id   AF-A0A9R1XVK4-F1
#
_cell.length_a   1.000
_cell.length_b   1.000
_cell.length_c   1.000
_cell.angle_alpha   90.00
_cell.angle_beta   90.00
_cell.angle_gamma   90.00
#
_symmetry.space_group_name_H-M   'P 1'
#
loop_
_entity.id
_entity.type
_entity.pdbx_description
1 polymer ?
#
loop_
_entity_poly.entity_id
_entity_poly.type
_entity_poly.pdbx_seq_one_letter_code
_entity_poly.pdbx_strand_id
1 'polypeptide(L)'
;MEWTAGAVIRPKNWPSCYPLVHHDIANDIPLHLQRIQYVAYAILLGVPISLFWNVLLSIAVFARGAAGVFVFFSIIYFFLGPMGAFYFWYRPLYRAFR
;
A
#
# COMPACT_ATOMS: atom_id res chain seq x y z
N MET A 1 -28.80 33.87 9.02
CA MET A 1 -28.86 32.74 9.98
C MET A 1 -29.51 31.60 9.20
N GLU A 2 -28.94 30.44 8.90
CA GLU A 2 -27.73 29.72 9.32
C GLU A 2 -27.34 28.75 8.18
N TRP A 3 -26.11 28.27 8.25
CA TRP A 3 -25.44 27.37 7.32
C TRP A 3 -26.10 25.99 7.22
N THR A 4 -26.21 25.43 6.03
CA THR A 4 -25.84 24.01 5.82
C THR A 4 -25.12 23.90 4.48
N ALA A 5 -23.79 23.76 4.58
CA ALA A 5 -22.86 23.66 3.48
C ALA A 5 -23.33 22.63 2.45
N GLY A 6 -23.19 22.97 1.17
CA GLY A 6 -23.35 22.03 0.06
C GLY A 6 -22.45 20.83 0.30
N ALA A 7 -23.04 19.73 0.78
CA ALA A 7 -22.40 18.45 0.80
C ALA A 7 -22.22 18.04 -0.66
N VAL A 8 -21.10 18.45 -1.26
CA VAL A 8 -20.61 17.87 -2.50
C VAL A 8 -20.46 16.38 -2.20
N ILE A 9 -21.43 15.60 -2.66
CA ILE A 9 -21.44 14.15 -2.53
C ILE A 9 -20.31 13.65 -3.43
N ARG A 10 -19.07 13.69 -2.92
CA ARG A 10 -17.92 13.14 -3.65
C ARG A 10 -18.13 11.64 -3.78
N PRO A 11 -18.04 11.08 -5.00
CA PRO A 11 -18.31 9.67 -5.23
C PRO A 11 -17.42 8.82 -4.33
N LYS A 12 -18.02 7.83 -3.68
CA LYS A 12 -17.31 6.96 -2.74
C LYS A 12 -16.32 6.10 -3.51
N ASN A 13 -15.05 6.49 -3.50
CA ASN A 13 -13.92 5.79 -4.14
C ASN A 13 -13.55 4.44 -3.47
N TRP A 14 -14.51 3.77 -2.83
CA TRP A 14 -14.27 2.59 -2.00
C TRP A 14 -15.40 1.57 -2.16
N PRO A 15 -15.21 0.48 -2.93
CA PRO A 15 -16.08 -0.69 -2.83
C PRO A 15 -15.50 -1.70 -1.83
N SER A 16 -16.38 -2.62 -1.38
CA SER A 16 -16.14 -3.53 -0.27
C SER A 16 -15.10 -4.63 -0.52
N CYS A 17 -14.69 -4.92 -1.77
CA CYS A 17 -13.78 -6.06 -2.06
C CYS A 17 -13.13 -6.10 -3.48
N TYR A 18 -12.89 -4.99 -4.20
CA TYR A 18 -12.20 -5.04 -5.52
C TYR A 18 -11.36 -3.77 -5.81
N PRO A 19 -10.33 -3.86 -6.69
CA PRO A 19 -8.92 -3.75 -6.36
C PRO A 19 -8.44 -2.31 -6.15
N LEU A 20 -7.30 -2.20 -5.45
CA LEU A 20 -6.52 -1.01 -5.09
C LEU A 20 -6.12 -0.04 -6.24
N VAL A 21 -6.65 -0.19 -7.46
CA VAL A 21 -6.10 0.38 -8.71
C VAL A 21 -6.70 1.73 -9.10
N HIS A 22 -7.93 2.07 -8.70
CA HIS A 22 -8.49 3.41 -8.92
C HIS A 22 -8.52 4.18 -7.60
N HIS A 23 -7.37 4.76 -7.25
CA HIS A 23 -7.33 5.80 -6.23
C HIS A 23 -7.36 7.14 -6.95
N ASP A 24 -8.49 7.84 -6.90
CA ASP A 24 -8.66 9.12 -7.60
C ASP A 24 -7.98 10.25 -6.79
N ILE A 25 -6.65 10.15 -6.67
CA ILE A 25 -5.77 11.06 -5.91
C ILE A 25 -5.94 12.50 -6.41
N ALA A 26 -6.25 12.68 -7.69
CA ALA A 26 -6.41 13.97 -8.34
C ALA A 26 -7.65 14.76 -7.84
N ASN A 27 -8.72 14.06 -7.45
CA ASN A 27 -9.98 14.68 -7.03
C ASN A 27 -10.10 14.87 -5.50
N ASP A 28 -9.40 14.05 -4.70
CA ASP A 28 -9.53 14.07 -3.24
C ASP A 28 -8.48 14.92 -2.51
N ILE A 29 -7.28 15.10 -3.09
CA ILE A 29 -6.15 15.78 -2.43
C ILE A 29 -5.76 17.04 -3.22
N PRO A 30 -5.54 18.19 -2.57
CA PRO A 30 -5.13 19.43 -3.26
C PRO A 30 -3.80 19.27 -4.01
N LEU A 31 -3.67 19.95 -5.14
CA LEU A 31 -2.61 19.77 -6.17
C LEU A 31 -1.17 19.73 -5.59
N HIS A 32 -0.90 20.49 -4.53
CA HIS A 32 0.39 20.54 -3.85
C HIS A 32 0.74 19.20 -3.17
N LEU A 33 -0.24 18.52 -2.56
CA LEU A 33 -0.03 17.32 -1.74
C LEU A 33 -0.13 16.01 -2.54
N GLN A 34 -0.66 16.06 -3.77
CA GLN A 34 -0.81 14.90 -4.65
C GLN A 34 0.52 14.18 -4.90
N ARG A 35 1.63 14.91 -5.09
CA ARG A 35 2.95 14.31 -5.36
C ARG A 35 3.39 13.38 -4.24
N ILE A 36 3.12 13.74 -2.98
CA ILE A 36 3.48 12.94 -1.81
C ILE A 36 2.65 11.65 -1.79
N GLN A 37 1.36 11.74 -2.13
CA GLN A 37 0.48 10.56 -2.18
C GLN A 37 0.84 9.61 -3.33
N TYR A 38 1.24 10.12 -4.50
CA TYR A 38 1.74 9.30 -5.60
C TYR A 38 3.02 8.56 -5.22
N VAL A 39 3.95 9.24 -4.53
CA VAL A 39 5.18 8.62 -4.03
C VAL A 39 4.86 7.57 -2.97
N ALA A 40 3.96 7.86 -2.03
CA ALA A 40 3.50 6.91 -1.02
C ALA A 40 2.85 5.67 -1.66
N TYR A 41 2.03 5.85 -2.70
CA TYR A 41 1.43 4.74 -3.44
C TYR A 41 2.49 3.92 -4.21
N ALA A 42 3.46 4.58 -4.85
CA ALA A 42 4.56 3.90 -5.50
C ALA A 42 5.40 3.06 -4.52
N ILE A 43 5.66 3.57 -3.31
CA ILE A 43 6.34 2.84 -2.25
C ILE A 43 5.49 1.65 -1.77
N LEU A 44 4.18 1.83 -1.63
CA LEU A 44 3.27 0.73 -1.25
C LEU A 44 3.31 -0.41 -2.28
N LEU A 45 3.35 -0.08 -3.57
CA LEU A 45 3.53 -1.06 -4.65
C LEU A 45 4.96 -1.63 -4.71
N GLY A 46 5.97 -0.87 -4.28
CA GLY A 46 7.35 -1.33 -4.18
C GLY A 46 7.58 -2.40 -3.12
N VAL A 47 6.81 -2.40 -2.03
CA VAL A 47 6.90 -3.39 -0.94
C VAL A 47 6.74 -4.85 -1.44
N PRO A 48 5.65 -5.24 -2.12
CA PRO A 48 5.51 -6.60 -2.63
C PRO A 48 6.57 -6.96 -3.68
N ILE A 49 7.04 -6.00 -4.47
CA ILE A 49 8.12 -6.23 -5.46
C ILE A 49 9.44 -6.59 -4.75
N SER A 50 9.80 -5.82 -3.70
CA SER A 50 10.99 -6.10 -2.90
C SER A 50 10.90 -7.45 -2.18
N LEU A 51 9.73 -7.77 -1.61
CA LEU A 51 9.48 -9.04 -0.92
C LEU A 51 9.48 -10.23 -1.88
N PHE A 52 9.02 -10.06 -3.11
CA PHE A 52 9.12 -11.08 -4.15
C PHE A 52 10.59 -11.44 -4.43
N TRP A 53 11.46 -10.42 -4.54
CA TRP A 53 12.90 -10.64 -4.67
C TRP A 53 13.52 -11.31 -3.44
N ASN A 54 13.02 -11.00 -2.24
CA ASN A 54 13.43 -11.65 -1.00
C ASN A 54 13.16 -13.17 -1.04
N VAL A 55 11.99 -13.59 -1.53
CA VAL A 55 11.64 -15.01 -1.69
C VAL A 55 12.56 -15.68 -2.70
N LEU A 56 12.79 -15.07 -3.87
CA LEU A 56 13.69 -15.61 -4.89
C LEU A 56 15.12 -15.82 -4.35
N LEU A 57 15.66 -14.84 -3.62
CA LEU A 57 16.99 -14.95 -3.01
C LEU A 57 17.04 -16.02 -1.93
N SER A 58 15.98 -16.15 -1.11
CA SER A 58 15.91 -17.20 -0.09
C SER A 58 15.95 -18.60 -0.70
N ILE A 59 15.29 -18.81 -1.85
CA ILE A 59 15.29 -20.08 -2.61
C ILE A 59 16.69 -20.34 -3.20
N ALA A 60 17.33 -19.31 -3.77
CA ALA A 60 18.69 -19.43 -4.30
C ALA A 60 19.71 -19.79 -3.23
N VAL A 61 19.58 -19.22 -2.02
CA VAL A 61 20.43 -19.53 -0.86
C VAL A 61 20.16 -20.95 -0.35
N PHE A 62 18.90 -21.38 -0.32
CA PHE A 62 18.53 -22.76 0.03
C PHE A 62 19.13 -23.78 -0.95
N ALA A 63 19.11 -23.50 -2.25
CA ALA A 63 19.72 -24.36 -3.27
C ALA A 63 21.23 -24.54 -3.10
N ARG A 64 21.91 -23.65 -2.37
CA ARG A 64 23.35 -23.73 -2.04
C ARG A 64 23.62 -24.48 -0.72
N GLY A 65 22.60 -25.09 -0.12
CA GLY A 65 22.73 -25.88 1.12
C GLY A 65 22.50 -25.09 2.40
N ALA A 66 21.91 -23.89 2.34
CA ALA A 66 21.54 -23.14 3.53
C ALA A 66 20.30 -23.71 4.22
N ALA A 67 20.10 -23.34 5.48
CA ALA A 67 18.93 -23.75 6.24
C ALA A 67 17.62 -23.29 5.59
N GLY A 68 16.63 -24.19 5.46
CA GLY A 68 15.30 -23.89 4.91
C GLY A 68 14.51 -22.85 5.73
N VAL A 69 15.00 -22.50 6.92
CA VAL A 69 14.48 -21.45 7.79
C VAL A 69 14.38 -20.11 7.05
N PHE A 70 15.33 -19.78 6.16
CA PHE A 70 15.28 -18.52 5.39
C PHE A 70 14.08 -18.45 4.44
N VAL A 71 13.74 -19.56 3.79
CA VAL A 71 12.57 -19.65 2.90
C VAL A 71 11.28 -19.54 3.70
N PHE A 72 11.21 -20.23 4.84
CA PHE A 72 10.05 -20.19 5.73
C PHE A 72 9.75 -18.78 6.22
N PHE A 73 10.75 -18.06 6.75
CA PHE A 73 10.57 -16.67 7.17
C PHE A 73 10.25 -15.74 6.00
N SER A 74 10.86 -15.94 4.83
CA SER A 74 10.62 -15.11 3.65
C SER A 74 9.16 -15.17 3.17
N ILE A 75 8.56 -16.37 3.15
CA ILE A 75 7.14 -16.55 2.79
C ILE A 75 6.21 -15.83 3.78
N ILE A 76 6.47 -15.96 5.08
CA ILE A 76 5.71 -15.24 6.11
C ILE A 76 5.83 -13.73 5.90
N TYR A 77 7.04 -13.24 5.63
CA TYR A 77 7.31 -11.83 5.36
C TYR A 77 6.61 -11.32 4.11
N PHE A 78 6.46 -12.16 3.07
CA PHE A 78 5.76 -11.83 1.83
C PHE A 78 4.28 -11.54 2.05
N PHE A 79 3.60 -12.26 2.94
CA PHE A 79 2.18 -12.03 3.23
C PHE A 79 1.96 -10.90 4.26
N LEU A 80 2.76 -10.87 5.31
CA LEU A 80 2.65 -9.84 6.35
C LEU A 80 3.12 -8.47 5.86
N GLY A 81 4.09 -8.40 4.96
CA GLY A 81 4.68 -7.16 4.49
C GLY A 81 3.67 -6.21 3.81
N PRO A 82 2.97 -6.62 2.73
CA PRO A 82 2.01 -5.76 2.03
C PRO A 82 0.80 -5.42 2.91
N MET A 83 0.31 -6.38 3.69
CA MET A 83 -0.80 -6.17 4.62
C MET A 83 -0.40 -5.16 5.71
N GLY A 84 0.74 -5.38 6.36
CA GLY A 84 1.27 -4.48 7.38
C GLY A 84 1.55 -3.09 6.84
N ALA A 85 2.20 -2.97 5.68
CA ALA A 85 2.48 -1.70 5.03
C ALA A 85 1.20 -0.88 4.77
N PHE A 86 0.13 -1.55 4.30
CA PHE A 86 -1.14 -0.89 4.05
C PHE A 86 -1.78 -0.34 5.34
N TYR A 87 -1.82 -1.14 6.41
CA TYR A 87 -2.49 -0.74 7.66
C TYR A 87 -1.68 0.24 8.50
N PHE A 88 -0.36 0.05 8.59
CA PHE A 88 0.48 0.84 9.49
C PHE A 88 0.76 2.26 9.00
N TRP A 89 1.02 2.45 7.70
CA TRP A 89 1.45 3.76 7.21
C TRP A 89 0.60 4.30 6.06
N TYR A 90 0.19 3.50 5.08
CA TYR A 90 -0.57 4.05 3.94
C TYR A 90 -1.97 4.56 4.35
N ARG A 91 -2.71 3.78 5.14
CA ARG A 91 -4.03 4.16 5.68
C ARG A 91 -4.02 5.46 6.51
N PRO A 92 -3.17 5.62 7.55
CA PRO A 92 -3.14 6.85 8.33
C PRO A 92 -2.60 8.03 7.54
N LEU A 93 -1.61 7.82 6.65
CA LEU A 93 -1.07 8.86 5.78
C LEU A 93 -2.14 9.42 4.84
N TYR A 94 -2.91 8.54 4.20
CA TYR A 94 -4.00 8.95 3.31
C TYR A 94 -5.10 9.72 4.06
N ARG A 95 -5.40 9.34 5.31
CA ARG A 95 -6.36 10.07 6.16
C ARG A 95 -5.86 11.45 6.59
N ALA A 96 -4.55 11.65 6.72
CA ALA A 96 -3.99 12.93 7.12
C ALA A 96 -3.97 13.97 5.98
N PHE A 97 -3.96 13.51 4.73
CA PHE A 97 -3.90 14.38 3.54
C PHE A 97 -5.26 14.66 2.88
N ARG A 98 -6.32 13.98 3.33
CA ARG A 98 -7.71 14.26 2.94
C ARG A 98 -8.32 15.32 3.85
#